data_AF-A0A2G6QYI9-F1
#
_entry.id   AF-A0A2G6QYI9-F1
#
_cell.length_a   1.000
_cell.length_b   1.000
_cell.length_c   1.000
_cell.angle_alpha   90.00
_cell.angle_beta   90.00
_cell.angle_gamma   90.00
#
_symmetry.space_group_name_H-M   'P 1'
#
loop_
_entity.id
_entity.type
_entity.pdbx_description
1 polymer ?
#
loop_
_entity_poly.entity_id
_entity_poly.type
_entity_poly.pdbx_seq_one_letter_code
_entity_poly.pdbx_strand_id
1 'polypeptide(L)'
;MSDNDQIVKLIRKSDRTPWGPECGSILAEAISLADASGEEQLAYSARMRLVVNSSFLNDTELLLATFAICEQQHKKDPLRFPANPKDMGAAGAGFEYTDLYWMWKWIPNRLRESPSFSKQDVLKSIDDLEQVYKDAGLPAKAVLQRRLHWAMDSGNKDEVQSLVDQLKELPDDEHSDCPACSRSSLIEAELLLDNPENAINLLDEIVAGNYECANEPAVAYAHCLSQLAARNDIERINRGISEILAARNIASRETEALAWLAIFFTHSGNSGRAFTIIRGRLTNIVDTPLDVMAHKMLFSAAAVTMRARVAEGYGDSLVPEADDARLAHYLGTVPGGHTAATLATAAE
;
A
#
# COMPACT_ATOMS: atom_id res chain seq x y z
N MET A 1 -24.69 14.42 -30.83
CA MET A 1 -23.95 14.68 -29.59
C MET A 1 -22.50 14.76 -30.01
N SER A 2 -21.78 15.84 -29.68
CA SER A 2 -20.37 15.93 -30.09
C SER A 2 -19.54 14.88 -29.36
N ASP A 3 -18.41 14.46 -29.93
CA ASP A 3 -17.49 13.52 -29.26
C ASP A 3 -17.09 14.06 -27.88
N ASN A 4 -16.89 15.38 -27.75
CA ASN A 4 -16.58 16.07 -26.49
C ASN A 4 -17.68 15.91 -25.45
N ASP A 5 -18.96 16.02 -25.85
CA ASP A 5 -20.08 15.83 -24.93
C ASP A 5 -20.12 14.39 -24.38
N GLN A 6 -19.78 13.40 -25.22
CA GLN A 6 -19.72 12.00 -24.81
C GLN A 6 -18.55 11.74 -23.86
N ILE A 7 -17.36 12.28 -24.16
CA ILE A 7 -16.17 12.16 -23.29
C ILE A 7 -16.46 12.75 -21.91
N VAL A 8 -17.00 13.98 -21.86
CA VAL A 8 -17.36 14.65 -20.61
C VAL A 8 -18.44 13.86 -19.85
N LYS A 9 -19.39 13.24 -20.55
CA LYS A 9 -20.41 12.39 -19.91
C LYS A 9 -19.79 11.13 -19.28
N LEU A 10 -18.82 10.50 -19.93
CA LEU A 10 -18.11 9.34 -19.38
C LEU A 10 -17.28 9.73 -18.14
N ILE A 11 -16.54 10.85 -18.20
CA ILE A 11 -15.79 11.36 -17.04
C ILE A 11 -16.72 11.66 -15.86
N ARG A 12 -17.86 12.33 -16.10
CA ARG A 12 -18.84 12.58 -15.04
C ARG A 12 -19.50 11.30 -14.52
N LYS A 13 -19.60 10.27 -15.35
CA LYS A 13 -20.10 8.96 -14.94
C LYS A 13 -19.07 8.29 -14.02
N SER A 14 -17.78 8.29 -14.37
CA SER A 14 -16.74 7.73 -13.52
C SER A 14 -16.69 8.38 -12.15
N ASP A 15 -16.92 9.70 -12.06
CA ASP A 15 -16.93 10.43 -10.78
C ASP A 15 -18.06 9.99 -9.82
N ARG A 16 -19.06 9.26 -10.33
CA ARG A 16 -20.20 8.72 -9.57
C ARG A 16 -20.17 7.20 -9.45
N THR A 17 -19.18 6.55 -10.06
CA THR A 17 -19.00 5.10 -10.02
C THR A 17 -17.95 4.80 -8.94
N PRO A 18 -18.22 3.89 -7.99
CA PRO A 18 -17.20 3.46 -7.04
C PRO A 18 -15.91 3.01 -7.74
N TRP A 19 -14.76 3.26 -7.12
CA TRP A 19 -13.48 2.77 -7.65
C TRP A 19 -13.53 1.26 -7.83
N GLY A 20 -13.00 0.79 -8.97
CA GLY A 20 -13.08 -0.60 -9.34
C GLY A 20 -13.00 -0.84 -10.86
N PRO A 21 -13.20 -2.09 -11.30
CA PRO A 21 -13.05 -2.46 -12.71
C PRO A 21 -14.07 -1.77 -13.64
N GLU A 22 -15.28 -1.49 -13.13
CA GLU A 22 -16.30 -0.75 -13.89
C GLU A 22 -15.87 0.71 -14.12
N CYS A 23 -15.40 1.39 -13.07
CA CYS A 23 -14.89 2.76 -13.19
C CYS A 23 -13.69 2.81 -14.15
N GLY A 24 -12.76 1.85 -14.03
CA GLY A 24 -11.64 1.70 -14.95
C GLY A 24 -12.07 1.53 -16.41
N SER A 25 -13.11 0.74 -16.67
CA SER A 25 -13.64 0.53 -18.03
C SER A 25 -14.26 1.81 -18.62
N ILE A 26 -15.01 2.57 -17.80
CA ILE A 26 -15.59 3.87 -18.19
C ILE A 26 -14.47 4.86 -18.54
N LEU A 27 -13.42 4.91 -17.72
CA LEU A 27 -12.27 5.79 -17.94
C LEU A 27 -11.49 5.40 -19.19
N ALA A 28 -11.29 4.10 -19.44
CA ALA A 28 -10.63 3.61 -20.65
C ALA A 28 -11.40 3.99 -21.93
N GLU A 29 -12.74 3.92 -21.90
CA GLU A 29 -13.59 4.39 -23.01
C GLU A 29 -13.43 5.90 -23.22
N ALA A 30 -13.45 6.69 -22.14
CA ALA A 30 -13.27 8.14 -22.21
C ALA A 30 -11.91 8.54 -22.80
N ILE A 31 -10.84 7.84 -22.39
CA ILE A 31 -9.47 8.06 -22.88
C ILE A 31 -9.39 7.74 -24.37
N SER A 32 -9.91 6.58 -24.79
CA SER A 32 -9.90 6.14 -26.19
C SER A 32 -10.60 7.14 -27.12
N LEU A 33 -11.78 7.63 -26.72
CA LEU A 33 -12.49 8.67 -27.46
C LEU A 33 -11.73 10.00 -27.48
N ALA A 34 -11.19 10.44 -26.34
CA ALA A 34 -10.44 11.69 -26.25
C ALA A 34 -9.18 11.67 -27.12
N ASP A 35 -8.42 10.57 -27.10
CA ASP A 35 -7.23 10.41 -27.94
C ASP A 35 -7.60 10.39 -29.43
N ALA A 36 -8.67 9.68 -29.81
CA ALA A 36 -9.13 9.61 -31.20
C ALA A 36 -9.61 10.96 -31.76
N SER A 37 -10.21 11.80 -30.91
CA SER A 37 -10.70 13.12 -31.29
C SER A 37 -9.67 14.25 -31.08
N GLY A 38 -8.47 13.94 -30.56
CA GLY A 38 -7.41 14.93 -30.31
C GLY A 38 -7.65 15.84 -29.09
N GLU A 39 -8.54 15.44 -28.18
CA GLU A 39 -8.94 16.18 -27.00
C GLU A 39 -7.99 15.94 -25.81
N GLU A 40 -6.74 16.42 -25.96
CA GLU A 40 -5.64 16.07 -25.05
C GLU A 40 -5.91 16.41 -23.57
N GLN A 41 -6.60 17.51 -23.25
CA GLN A 41 -6.91 17.88 -21.86
C GLN A 41 -7.97 16.98 -21.23
N LEU A 42 -8.97 16.54 -22.02
CA LEU A 42 -9.95 15.56 -21.54
C LEU A 42 -9.28 14.19 -21.35
N ALA A 43 -8.37 13.82 -22.24
CA ALA A 43 -7.59 12.60 -22.12
C ALA A 43 -6.70 12.61 -20.86
N TYR A 44 -6.00 13.72 -20.59
CA TYR A 44 -5.24 13.92 -19.35
C TYR A 44 -6.14 13.86 -18.10
N SER A 45 -7.29 14.54 -18.12
CA SER A 45 -8.27 14.55 -17.03
C SER A 45 -8.81 13.14 -16.71
N ALA A 46 -9.05 12.32 -17.73
CA ALA A 46 -9.48 10.93 -17.57
C ALA A 46 -8.33 10.02 -17.08
N ARG A 47 -7.11 10.20 -17.61
CA ARG A 47 -5.92 9.47 -17.15
C ARG A 47 -5.60 9.73 -15.67
N MET A 48 -5.69 10.98 -15.22
CA MET A 48 -5.51 11.33 -13.81
C MET A 48 -6.48 10.59 -12.89
N ARG A 49 -7.75 10.41 -13.30
CA ARG A 49 -8.71 9.58 -12.57
C ARG A 49 -8.37 8.09 -12.64
N LEU A 50 -7.88 7.63 -13.77
CA LEU A 50 -7.47 6.23 -13.94
C LEU A 50 -6.26 5.89 -13.07
N VAL A 51 -5.32 6.81 -12.87
CA VAL A 51 -4.21 6.67 -11.92
C VAL A 51 -4.75 6.46 -10.50
N VAL A 52 -5.72 7.27 -10.07
CA VAL A 52 -6.38 7.10 -8.77
C VAL A 52 -7.10 5.75 -8.69
N ASN A 53 -7.93 5.40 -9.67
CA ASN A 53 -8.65 4.12 -9.70
C ASN A 53 -7.71 2.91 -9.64
N SER A 54 -6.60 2.96 -10.38
CA SER A 54 -5.60 1.88 -10.42
C SER A 54 -4.91 1.72 -9.07
N SER A 55 -4.72 2.82 -8.31
CA SER A 55 -4.18 2.76 -6.95
C SER A 55 -5.09 2.02 -5.97
N PHE A 56 -6.42 2.16 -6.10
CA PHE A 56 -7.41 1.42 -5.31
C PHE A 56 -7.50 -0.06 -5.70
N LEU A 57 -7.27 -0.38 -6.98
CA LEU A 57 -7.22 -1.76 -7.48
C LEU A 57 -5.89 -2.45 -7.23
N ASN A 58 -4.88 -1.74 -6.73
CA ASN A 58 -3.50 -2.22 -6.62
C ASN A 58 -2.91 -2.67 -7.99
N ASP A 59 -3.43 -2.13 -9.09
CA ASP A 59 -2.94 -2.39 -10.44
C ASP A 59 -1.71 -1.49 -10.71
N THR A 60 -0.55 -1.96 -10.24
CA THR A 60 0.71 -1.20 -10.28
C THR A 60 1.17 -0.95 -11.71
N GLU A 61 0.99 -1.91 -12.63
CA GLU A 61 1.41 -1.75 -14.02
C GLU A 61 0.60 -0.64 -14.70
N LEU A 62 -0.73 -0.68 -14.61
CA LEU A 62 -1.59 0.33 -15.19
C LEU A 62 -1.39 1.70 -14.54
N LEU A 63 -1.19 1.74 -13.21
CA LEU A 63 -0.88 2.96 -12.48
C LEU A 63 0.39 3.60 -13.02
N LEU A 64 1.50 2.87 -13.09
CA LEU A 64 2.80 3.39 -13.53
C LEU A 64 2.76 3.85 -14.99
N ALA A 65 2.16 3.04 -15.88
CA ALA A 65 2.04 3.36 -17.29
C ALA A 65 1.19 4.63 -17.52
N THR A 66 0.06 4.75 -16.82
CA THR A 66 -0.84 5.91 -16.96
C THR A 66 -0.23 7.16 -16.33
N PHE A 67 0.41 7.02 -15.16
CA PHE A 67 1.08 8.11 -14.47
C PHE A 67 2.20 8.70 -15.32
N ALA A 68 3.05 7.87 -15.93
CA ALA A 68 4.16 8.33 -16.77
C ALA A 68 3.69 9.20 -17.95
N ILE A 69 2.51 8.92 -18.51
CA ILE A 69 1.91 9.76 -19.57
C ILE A 69 1.52 11.13 -19.01
N CYS A 70 0.80 11.16 -17.88
CA CYS A 70 0.40 12.41 -17.22
C CYS A 70 1.63 13.25 -16.81
N GLU A 71 2.64 12.60 -16.22
CA GLU A 71 3.91 13.20 -15.83
C GLU A 71 4.61 13.87 -17.02
N GLN A 72 4.72 13.16 -18.15
CA GLN A 72 5.37 13.68 -19.34
C GLN A 72 4.60 14.87 -19.93
N GLN A 73 3.27 14.82 -19.95
CA GLN A 73 2.42 15.93 -20.41
C GLN A 73 2.59 17.17 -19.51
N HIS A 74 2.56 16.97 -18.19
CA HIS A 74 2.76 18.03 -17.21
C HIS A 74 4.15 18.67 -17.33
N LYS A 75 5.22 17.87 -17.41
CA LYS A 75 6.60 18.37 -17.60
C LYS A 75 6.76 19.18 -18.88
N LYS A 76 6.05 18.81 -19.96
CA LYS A 76 6.15 19.47 -21.26
C LYS A 76 5.41 20.82 -21.29
N ASP A 77 4.23 20.89 -20.69
CA ASP A 77 3.39 22.09 -20.67
C ASP A 77 2.51 22.13 -19.40
N PRO A 78 3.07 22.59 -18.26
CA PRO A 78 2.37 22.56 -16.97
C PRO A 78 1.21 23.57 -16.89
N LEU A 79 1.15 24.56 -17.79
CA LEU A 79 0.01 25.48 -17.86
C LEU A 79 -1.18 24.81 -18.56
N ARG A 80 -0.92 24.02 -19.60
CA ARG A 80 -1.96 23.27 -20.30
C ARG A 80 -2.38 21.99 -19.56
N PHE A 81 -1.43 21.34 -18.89
CA PHE A 81 -1.61 20.12 -18.11
C PHE A 81 -1.15 20.36 -16.66
N PRO A 82 -1.89 21.15 -15.87
CA PRO A 82 -1.54 21.46 -14.49
C PRO A 82 -1.55 20.21 -13.61
N ALA A 83 -0.80 20.28 -12.50
CA ALA A 83 -0.73 19.19 -11.53
C ALA A 83 -2.12 18.89 -10.95
N ASN A 84 -2.92 19.92 -10.70
CA ASN A 84 -4.33 19.78 -10.35
C ASN A 84 -5.20 19.96 -11.60
N PRO A 85 -5.87 18.88 -12.09
CA PRO A 85 -6.72 18.97 -13.28
C PRO A 85 -7.80 20.04 -13.20
N LYS A 86 -8.29 20.41 -12.00
CA LYS A 86 -9.29 21.48 -11.81
C LYS A 86 -8.88 22.81 -12.46
N ASP A 87 -7.58 23.08 -12.55
CA ASP A 87 -7.05 24.34 -13.07
C ASP A 87 -7.12 24.41 -14.62
N MET A 88 -7.51 23.32 -15.31
CA MET A 88 -7.74 23.30 -16.76
C MET A 88 -9.09 23.91 -17.20
N GLY A 89 -9.91 24.39 -16.27
CA GLY A 89 -11.25 24.89 -16.58
C GLY A 89 -12.22 23.76 -16.93
N ALA A 90 -12.91 23.85 -18.07
CA ALA A 90 -14.00 22.92 -18.41
C ALA A 90 -13.56 21.45 -18.50
N ALA A 91 -12.35 21.17 -18.99
CA ALA A 91 -11.79 19.82 -19.06
C ALA A 91 -11.44 19.23 -17.68
N GLY A 92 -11.19 20.10 -16.70
CA GLY A 92 -10.90 19.77 -15.31
C GLY A 92 -12.10 19.64 -14.38
N ALA A 93 -13.28 20.05 -14.86
CA ALA A 93 -14.46 20.18 -14.02
C ALA A 93 -14.82 18.86 -13.30
N GLY A 94 -15.12 18.96 -12.00
CA GLY A 94 -15.49 17.82 -11.17
C GLY A 94 -14.33 16.98 -10.62
N PHE A 95 -13.07 17.31 -10.94
CA PHE A 95 -11.93 16.56 -10.39
C PHE A 95 -11.71 16.90 -8.91
N GLU A 96 -12.29 16.13 -7.99
CA GLU A 96 -12.19 16.40 -6.54
C GLU A 96 -11.17 15.53 -5.80
N TYR A 97 -10.27 14.91 -6.56
CA TYR A 97 -9.30 13.94 -6.05
C TYR A 97 -7.93 14.57 -5.84
N THR A 98 -6.96 13.71 -5.55
CA THR A 98 -5.56 14.06 -5.32
C THR A 98 -4.87 14.51 -6.61
N ASP A 99 -4.03 15.54 -6.51
CA ASP A 99 -3.29 16.10 -7.65
C ASP A 99 -2.14 15.18 -8.13
N LEU A 100 -1.44 15.61 -9.17
CA LEU A 100 -0.31 14.87 -9.74
C LEU A 100 0.85 14.70 -8.75
N TYR A 101 1.16 15.71 -7.94
CA TYR A 101 2.25 15.63 -6.96
C TYR A 101 1.95 14.62 -5.87
N TRP A 102 0.70 14.59 -5.40
CA TRP A 102 0.22 13.54 -4.49
C TRP A 102 0.35 12.15 -5.11
N MET A 103 0.01 11.96 -6.38
CA MET A 103 0.21 10.65 -7.02
C MET A 103 1.69 10.33 -7.16
N TRP A 104 2.53 11.32 -7.46
CA TRP A 104 3.97 11.17 -7.61
C TRP A 104 4.64 10.63 -6.34
N LYS A 105 4.26 11.14 -5.16
CA LYS A 105 4.85 10.64 -3.90
C LYS A 105 4.56 9.17 -3.62
N TRP A 106 3.57 8.56 -4.26
CA TRP A 106 3.31 7.13 -4.12
C TRP A 106 4.16 6.27 -5.06
N ILE A 107 4.68 6.85 -6.15
CA ILE A 107 5.46 6.11 -7.15
C ILE A 107 6.68 5.41 -6.54
N PRO A 108 7.53 6.06 -5.70
CA PRO A 108 8.66 5.36 -5.10
C PRO A 108 8.26 4.14 -4.26
N ASN A 109 7.15 4.21 -3.51
CA ASN A 109 6.65 3.08 -2.75
C ASN A 109 6.19 1.94 -3.68
N ARG A 110 5.50 2.26 -4.78
CA ARG A 110 5.06 1.26 -5.76
C ARG A 110 6.22 0.55 -6.44
N LEU A 111 7.29 1.28 -6.76
CA LEU A 111 8.51 0.67 -7.30
C LEU A 111 9.19 -0.23 -6.27
N ARG A 112 9.29 0.23 -5.02
CA ARG A 112 9.87 -0.50 -3.88
C ARG A 112 9.13 -1.81 -3.58
N GLU A 113 7.82 -1.84 -3.79
CA GLU A 113 6.96 -3.01 -3.56
C GLU A 113 7.10 -4.08 -4.65
N SER A 114 7.73 -3.77 -5.80
CA SER A 114 7.85 -4.65 -6.95
C SER A 114 9.30 -5.10 -7.21
N PRO A 115 9.55 -6.41 -7.40
CA PRO A 115 10.89 -6.95 -7.64
C PRO A 115 11.38 -6.70 -9.06
N SER A 116 10.49 -6.21 -9.94
CA SER A 116 10.83 -5.88 -11.32
C SER A 116 11.72 -4.63 -11.41
N PHE A 117 11.78 -3.83 -10.33
CA PHE A 117 12.58 -2.63 -10.26
C PHE A 117 13.81 -2.86 -9.39
N SER A 118 14.95 -2.32 -9.84
CA SER A 118 16.18 -2.39 -9.07
C SER A 118 16.16 -1.40 -7.91
N LYS A 119 17.01 -1.62 -6.90
CA LYS A 119 17.31 -0.63 -5.86
C LYS A 119 17.64 0.76 -6.44
N GLN A 120 18.38 0.79 -7.55
CA GLN A 120 18.77 2.04 -8.19
C GLN A 120 17.56 2.78 -8.77
N ASP A 121 16.60 2.06 -9.34
CA ASP A 121 15.37 2.64 -9.89
C ASP A 121 14.52 3.27 -8.78
N VAL A 122 14.39 2.57 -7.64
CA VAL A 122 13.67 3.09 -6.47
C VAL A 122 14.32 4.37 -5.95
N LEU A 123 15.63 4.35 -5.69
CA LEU A 123 16.36 5.52 -5.20
C LEU A 123 16.28 6.70 -6.18
N LYS A 124 16.45 6.43 -7.48
CA LYS A 124 16.31 7.45 -8.52
C LYS A 124 14.90 8.06 -8.51
N SER A 125 13.86 7.27 -8.31
CA SER A 125 12.48 7.80 -8.25
C SER A 125 12.25 8.73 -7.04
N ILE A 126 12.94 8.48 -5.92
CA ILE A 126 12.89 9.37 -4.75
C ILE A 126 13.64 10.68 -5.04
N ASP A 127 14.81 10.60 -5.69
CA ASP A 127 15.57 11.79 -6.08
C ASP A 127 14.81 12.64 -7.12
N ASP A 128 14.14 11.99 -8.08
CA ASP A 128 13.30 12.66 -9.07
C ASP A 128 12.09 13.33 -8.39
N LEU A 129 11.46 12.68 -7.42
CA LEU A 129 10.39 13.27 -6.60
C LEU A 129 10.87 14.51 -5.84
N GLU A 130 12.06 14.43 -5.23
CA GLU A 130 12.66 15.56 -4.51
C GLU A 130 12.89 16.77 -5.42
N GLN A 131 13.43 16.54 -6.62
CA GLN A 131 13.68 17.61 -7.58
C GLN A 131 12.36 18.27 -8.02
N VAL A 132 11.34 17.45 -8.31
CA VAL A 132 10.02 17.93 -8.73
C VAL A 132 9.36 18.77 -7.63
N TYR A 133 9.42 18.32 -6.38
CA TYR A 133 8.87 19.08 -5.26
C TYR A 133 9.60 20.40 -5.06
N LYS A 134 10.94 20.42 -5.18
CA LYS A 134 11.73 21.66 -5.11
C LYS A 134 11.37 22.64 -6.23
N ASP A 135 11.28 22.16 -7.47
CA ASP A 135 10.95 22.99 -8.63
C ASP A 135 9.53 23.59 -8.53
N ALA A 136 8.60 22.85 -7.91
CA ALA A 136 7.24 23.28 -7.63
C ALA A 136 7.09 24.13 -6.35
N GLY A 137 8.15 24.30 -5.55
CA GLY A 137 8.10 25.03 -4.28
C GLY A 137 7.33 24.30 -3.16
N LEU A 138 7.23 22.97 -3.23
CA LEU A 138 6.50 22.14 -2.28
C LEU A 138 7.35 21.74 -1.06
N PRO A 139 6.72 21.50 0.12
CA PRO A 139 7.42 21.02 1.31
C PRO A 139 8.07 19.64 1.13
N ALA A 140 9.22 19.42 1.75
CA ALA A 140 10.00 18.18 1.58
C ALA A 140 9.49 16.99 2.41
N LYS A 141 8.44 17.15 3.23
CA LYS A 141 8.03 16.11 4.20
C LYS A 141 7.65 14.79 3.51
N ALA A 142 6.86 14.84 2.44
CA ALA A 142 6.51 13.65 1.66
C ALA A 142 7.75 12.92 1.10
N VAL A 143 8.76 13.66 0.66
CA VAL A 143 10.03 13.11 0.15
C VAL A 143 10.78 12.39 1.27
N LEU A 144 10.89 13.01 2.44
CA LEU A 144 11.56 12.41 3.60
C LEU A 144 10.82 11.16 4.10
N GLN A 145 9.48 11.14 4.02
CA GLN A 145 8.70 9.94 4.30
C GLN A 145 9.03 8.78 3.33
N ARG A 146 9.27 9.07 2.05
CA ARG A 146 9.75 8.05 1.09
C ARG A 146 11.16 7.57 1.39
N ARG A 147 12.07 8.47 1.76
CA ARG A 147 13.41 8.09 2.22
C ARG A 147 13.35 7.23 3.48
N LEU A 148 12.46 7.54 4.42
CA LEU A 148 12.29 6.75 5.65
C LEU A 148 11.87 5.31 5.34
N HIS A 149 10.85 5.12 4.49
CA HIS A 149 10.43 3.77 4.09
C HIS A 149 11.57 2.97 3.45
N TRP A 150 12.35 3.61 2.59
CA TRP A 150 13.53 2.98 2.00
C TRP A 150 14.60 2.62 3.05
N ALA A 151 14.89 3.54 3.97
CA ALA A 151 15.87 3.32 5.03
C ALA A 151 15.47 2.15 5.94
N MET A 152 14.18 2.04 6.28
CA MET A 152 13.63 0.92 7.07
C MET A 152 13.81 -0.42 6.35
N ASP A 153 13.47 -0.51 5.05
CA ASP A 153 13.66 -1.72 4.26
C ASP A 153 15.13 -2.17 4.19
N SER A 154 16.05 -1.20 4.16
CA SER A 154 17.49 -1.47 4.13
C SER A 154 18.08 -1.85 5.50
N GLY A 155 17.32 -1.67 6.58
CA GLY A 155 17.77 -1.89 7.96
C GLY A 155 18.83 -0.89 8.45
N ASN A 156 19.02 0.24 7.75
CA ASN A 156 20.01 1.25 8.11
C ASN A 156 19.52 2.12 9.28
N LYS A 157 19.73 1.64 10.51
CA LYS A 157 19.23 2.31 11.74
C LYS A 157 19.72 3.76 11.89
N ASP A 158 20.96 4.06 11.50
CA ASP A 158 21.51 5.42 11.62
C ASP A 158 20.76 6.40 10.69
N GLU A 159 20.46 5.97 9.46
CA GLU A 159 19.69 6.75 8.50
C GLU A 159 18.22 6.88 8.94
N VAL A 160 17.62 5.80 9.47
CA VAL A 160 16.27 5.83 10.03
C VAL A 160 16.17 6.84 11.17
N GLN A 161 17.12 6.84 12.12
CA GLN A 161 17.14 7.80 13.22
C GLN A 161 17.22 9.24 12.71
N SER A 162 18.15 9.51 11.77
CA SER A 162 18.31 10.84 11.19
C SER A 162 17.04 11.33 10.48
N LEU A 163 16.33 10.45 9.78
CA LEU A 163 15.09 10.79 9.08
C LEU A 163 13.92 11.00 10.05
N VAL A 164 13.82 10.18 11.10
CA VAL A 164 12.82 10.35 12.17
C VAL A 164 12.99 11.72 12.84
N ASP A 165 14.21 12.11 13.17
CA ASP A 165 14.48 13.41 13.81
C ASP A 165 14.11 14.58 12.89
N GLN A 166 14.42 14.48 11.60
CA GLN A 166 14.00 15.51 10.61
C GLN A 166 12.49 15.59 10.46
N LEU A 167 11.79 14.45 10.42
CA LEU A 167 10.33 14.40 10.24
C LEU A 167 9.57 14.95 11.45
N LYS A 168 10.11 14.83 12.67
CA LYS A 168 9.53 15.41 13.89
C LYS A 168 9.46 16.94 13.87
N GLU A 169 10.43 17.58 13.21
CA GLU A 169 10.53 19.03 13.12
C GLU A 169 9.69 19.62 11.97
N LEU A 170 9.23 18.79 11.02
CA LEU A 170 8.46 19.26 9.88
C LEU A 170 6.95 19.20 10.15
N PRO A 171 6.21 20.31 9.94
CA PRO A 171 4.76 20.30 10.04
C PRO A 171 4.15 19.42 8.93
N ASP A 172 2.94 18.90 9.17
CA ASP A 172 2.15 18.28 8.11
C ASP A 172 1.76 19.31 7.05
N ASP A 173 1.73 18.89 5.79
CA ASP A 173 1.35 19.67 4.62
C ASP A 173 0.34 18.92 3.73
N GLU A 174 -0.15 19.56 2.67
CA GLU A 174 -1.18 18.99 1.78
C GLU A 174 -0.72 17.73 1.01
N HIS A 175 0.59 17.53 0.84
CA HIS A 175 1.19 16.35 0.22
C HIS A 175 1.78 15.38 1.23
N SER A 176 1.78 15.68 2.52
CA SER A 176 2.13 14.71 3.56
C SER A 176 1.18 13.51 3.52
N ASP A 177 1.64 12.34 3.95
CA ASP A 177 0.72 11.22 4.20
C ASP A 177 -0.33 11.61 5.25
N CYS A 178 -1.49 10.96 5.22
CA CYS A 178 -2.55 11.29 6.18
C CYS A 178 -2.01 11.17 7.62
N PRO A 179 -2.53 11.96 8.58
CA PRO A 179 -1.93 12.05 9.92
C PRO A 179 -1.78 10.70 10.64
N ALA A 180 -2.68 9.76 10.39
CA ALA A 180 -2.60 8.41 10.94
C ALA A 180 -1.50 7.57 10.29
N CYS A 181 -1.41 7.54 8.96
CA CYS A 181 -0.37 6.81 8.22
C CYS A 181 1.04 7.36 8.51
N SER A 182 1.17 8.69 8.66
CA SER A 182 2.41 9.35 9.05
C SER A 182 2.90 8.85 10.41
N ARG A 183 2.02 8.74 11.41
CA ARG A 183 2.36 8.18 12.73
C ARG A 183 2.62 6.69 12.69
N SER A 184 1.85 5.93 11.94
CA SER A 184 2.02 4.48 11.77
C SER A 184 3.40 4.14 11.18
N SER A 185 3.86 4.92 10.20
CA SER A 185 5.21 4.76 9.65
C SER A 185 6.32 5.10 10.66
N LEU A 186 6.05 6.05 11.58
CA LEU A 186 6.95 6.34 12.70
C LEU A 186 6.91 5.25 13.79
N ILE A 187 5.79 4.55 13.98
CA ILE A 187 5.72 3.37 14.87
C ILE A 187 6.71 2.33 14.39
N GLU A 188 6.67 1.96 13.11
CA GLU A 188 7.60 1.00 12.51
C GLU A 188 9.06 1.44 12.69
N ALA A 189 9.36 2.72 12.41
CA ALA A 189 10.70 3.29 12.57
C ALA A 189 11.20 3.22 14.02
N GLU A 190 10.37 3.63 15.00
CA GLU A 190 10.74 3.59 16.42
C GLU A 190 10.90 2.15 16.92
N LEU A 191 10.12 1.19 16.42
CA LEU A 191 10.33 -0.24 16.71
C LEU A 191 11.65 -0.75 16.12
N LEU A 192 12.01 -0.36 14.89
CA LEU A 192 13.28 -0.71 14.28
C LEU A 192 14.48 -0.10 15.04
N LEU A 193 14.30 1.08 15.63
CA LEU A 193 15.28 1.76 16.48
C LEU A 193 15.33 1.25 17.93
N ASP A 194 14.60 0.17 18.25
CA ASP A 194 14.50 -0.40 19.60
C ASP A 194 13.92 0.57 20.65
N ASN A 195 13.00 1.46 20.23
CA ASN A 195 12.30 2.46 21.07
C ASN A 195 10.80 2.12 21.26
N PRO A 196 10.44 1.01 21.94
CA PRO A 196 9.07 0.53 22.01
C PRO A 196 8.12 1.44 22.82
N GLU A 197 8.61 2.36 23.64
CA GLU A 197 7.75 3.34 24.33
C GLU A 197 7.25 4.43 23.38
N ASN A 198 8.11 4.92 22.48
CA ASN A 198 7.72 5.91 21.47
C ASN A 198 6.67 5.32 20.51
N ALA A 199 6.84 4.07 20.11
CA ALA A 199 5.87 3.35 19.29
C ALA A 199 4.48 3.27 19.97
N ILE A 200 4.42 2.98 21.27
CA ILE A 200 3.14 2.93 22.01
C ILE A 200 2.52 4.32 22.14
N ASN A 201 3.32 5.36 22.40
CA ASN A 201 2.82 6.74 22.45
C ASN A 201 2.20 7.16 21.10
N LEU A 202 2.85 6.83 19.99
CA LEU A 202 2.32 7.09 18.64
C LEU A 202 1.02 6.30 18.37
N LEU A 203 0.92 5.06 18.83
CA LEU A 203 -0.33 4.29 18.76
C LEU A 203 -1.44 4.99 19.57
N ASP A 204 -1.12 5.52 20.75
CA ASP A 204 -2.08 6.27 21.57
C ASP A 204 -2.55 7.54 20.86
N GLU A 205 -1.64 8.26 20.19
CA GLU A 205 -2.01 9.41 19.36
C GLU A 205 -2.94 9.04 18.21
N ILE A 206 -2.70 7.93 17.51
CA ILE A 206 -3.57 7.46 16.42
C ILE A 206 -4.97 7.15 16.96
N VAL A 207 -5.04 6.40 18.07
CA VAL A 207 -6.30 5.98 18.68
C VAL A 207 -7.07 7.18 19.24
N ALA A 208 -6.40 8.15 19.85
CA ALA A 208 -7.01 9.38 20.37
C ALA A 208 -7.43 10.33 19.25
N GLY A 209 -6.70 10.35 18.14
CA GLY A 209 -6.94 11.25 17.01
C GLY A 209 -8.19 10.92 16.19
N ASN A 210 -8.71 9.68 16.27
CA ASN A 210 -9.90 9.21 15.55
C ASN A 210 -9.93 9.64 14.07
N TYR A 211 -8.80 9.44 13.39
CA TYR A 211 -8.63 9.84 12.00
C TYR A 211 -9.49 9.00 11.06
N GLU A 212 -10.05 9.64 10.03
CA GLU A 212 -10.67 8.93 8.91
C GLU A 212 -9.57 8.37 7.99
N CYS A 213 -9.08 7.17 8.31
CA CYS A 213 -8.10 6.46 7.52
C CYS A 213 -8.61 5.05 7.20
N ALA A 214 -8.38 4.62 5.96
CA ALA A 214 -8.76 3.29 5.52
C ALA A 214 -7.96 2.20 6.25
N ASN A 215 -6.67 2.44 6.53
CA ASN A 215 -5.77 1.42 7.11
C ASN A 215 -5.62 1.52 8.64
N GLU A 216 -5.76 2.71 9.19
CA GLU A 216 -5.47 2.98 10.60
C GLU A 216 -6.75 3.05 11.41
N PRO A 217 -6.78 2.51 12.66
CA PRO A 217 -5.63 2.12 13.48
C PRO A 217 -5.18 0.65 13.33
N ALA A 218 -5.75 -0.12 12.39
CA ALA A 218 -5.52 -1.57 12.31
C ALA A 218 -4.03 -1.92 12.07
N VAL A 219 -3.35 -1.24 11.14
CA VAL A 219 -1.92 -1.45 10.87
C VAL A 219 -1.06 -1.05 12.07
N ALA A 220 -1.31 0.13 12.66
CA ALA A 220 -0.61 0.57 13.88
C ALA A 220 -0.75 -0.41 15.05
N TYR A 221 -1.94 -0.99 15.24
CA TYR A 221 -2.14 -2.05 16.23
C TYR A 221 -1.32 -3.29 15.89
N ALA A 222 -1.31 -3.72 14.63
CA ALA A 222 -0.62 -4.93 14.19
C ALA A 222 0.89 -4.87 14.50
N HIS A 223 1.53 -3.73 14.26
CA HIS A 223 2.94 -3.52 14.62
C HIS A 223 3.21 -3.52 16.12
N CYS A 224 2.25 -3.09 16.94
CA CYS A 224 2.40 -2.92 18.39
C CYS A 224 1.94 -4.12 19.25
N LEU A 225 1.34 -5.17 18.67
CA LEU A 225 0.78 -6.29 19.45
C LEU A 225 1.79 -6.94 20.40
N SER A 226 3.02 -7.15 19.95
CA SER A 226 4.09 -7.76 20.75
C SER A 226 4.49 -6.90 21.95
N GLN A 227 4.54 -5.59 21.73
CA GLN A 227 4.86 -4.57 22.71
C GLN A 227 3.75 -4.46 23.77
N LEU A 228 2.49 -4.54 23.35
CA LEU A 228 1.34 -4.59 24.26
C LEU A 228 1.35 -5.88 25.10
N ALA A 229 1.70 -7.03 24.50
CA ALA A 229 1.83 -8.30 25.22
C ALA A 229 2.94 -8.27 26.26
N ALA A 230 4.10 -7.67 25.96
CA ALA A 230 5.18 -7.49 26.92
C ALA A 230 4.76 -6.65 28.15
N ARG A 231 3.75 -5.78 28.00
CA ARG A 231 3.17 -4.96 29.07
C ARG A 231 1.95 -5.59 29.75
N ASN A 232 1.55 -6.79 29.32
CA ASN A 232 0.33 -7.48 29.77
C ASN A 232 -0.95 -6.63 29.59
N ASP A 233 -1.01 -5.81 28.53
CA ASP A 233 -2.16 -4.96 28.21
C ASP A 233 -3.21 -5.73 27.39
N ILE A 234 -3.93 -6.61 28.08
CA ILE A 234 -4.89 -7.54 27.46
C ILE A 234 -6.05 -6.79 26.79
N GLU A 235 -6.47 -5.65 27.34
CA GLU A 235 -7.56 -4.85 26.77
C GLU A 235 -7.18 -4.32 25.39
N ARG A 236 -6.00 -3.69 25.27
CA ARG A 236 -5.54 -3.15 23.99
C ARG A 236 -5.19 -4.23 22.98
N ILE A 237 -4.67 -5.39 23.42
CA ILE A 237 -4.46 -6.54 22.53
C ILE A 237 -5.79 -6.99 21.92
N ASN A 238 -6.83 -7.17 22.74
CA ASN A 238 -8.14 -7.60 22.26
C ASN A 238 -8.76 -6.56 21.31
N ARG A 239 -8.61 -5.26 21.62
CA ARG A 239 -9.02 -4.19 20.72
C ARG A 239 -8.27 -4.27 19.39
N GLY A 240 -6.94 -4.33 19.40
CA GLY A 240 -6.12 -4.42 18.19
C GLY A 240 -6.49 -5.61 17.31
N ILE A 241 -6.69 -6.80 17.92
CA ILE A 241 -7.18 -7.99 17.20
C ILE A 241 -8.54 -7.70 16.53
N SER A 242 -9.46 -7.05 17.24
CA SER A 242 -10.77 -6.70 16.70
C SER A 242 -10.67 -5.73 15.52
N GLU A 243 -9.86 -4.67 15.64
CA GLU A 243 -9.65 -3.68 14.58
C GLU A 243 -9.05 -4.33 13.32
N ILE A 244 -8.00 -5.15 13.49
CA ILE A 244 -7.33 -5.86 12.38
C ILE A 244 -8.29 -6.82 11.66
N LEU A 245 -9.10 -7.58 12.41
CA LEU A 245 -10.05 -8.52 11.81
C LEU A 245 -11.27 -7.84 11.17
N ALA A 246 -11.60 -6.61 11.61
CA ALA A 246 -12.69 -5.79 11.09
C ALA A 246 -12.30 -4.99 9.85
N ALA A 247 -11.02 -4.70 9.64
CA ALA A 247 -10.46 -3.95 8.50
C ALA A 247 -10.56 -4.67 7.13
N ARG A 248 -11.59 -5.50 6.94
CA ARG A 248 -11.86 -6.22 5.68
C ARG A 248 -12.28 -5.20 4.63
N ASN A 249 -11.58 -5.18 3.48
CA ASN A 249 -11.82 -4.35 2.28
C ASN A 249 -10.91 -3.13 2.08
N ILE A 250 -9.71 -3.08 2.68
CA ILE A 250 -8.72 -2.05 2.34
C ILE A 250 -7.51 -2.67 1.61
N ALA A 251 -7.24 -2.19 0.38
CA ALA A 251 -6.21 -2.71 -0.51
C ALA A 251 -4.82 -2.85 0.15
N SER A 252 -4.04 -3.86 -0.25
CA SER A 252 -2.63 -4.18 0.10
C SER A 252 -2.26 -4.30 1.60
N ARG A 253 -2.53 -3.28 2.42
CA ARG A 253 -2.18 -3.21 3.85
C ARG A 253 -3.04 -4.06 4.78
N GLU A 254 -4.20 -4.54 4.32
CA GLU A 254 -4.95 -5.59 5.04
C GLU A 254 -4.10 -6.87 5.16
N THR A 255 -3.35 -7.24 4.11
CA THR A 255 -2.49 -8.43 4.11
C THR A 255 -1.35 -8.28 5.10
N GLU A 256 -0.74 -7.10 5.17
CA GLU A 256 0.31 -6.78 6.13
C GLU A 256 -0.19 -6.93 7.58
N ALA A 257 -1.29 -6.26 7.94
CA ALA A 257 -1.82 -6.30 9.31
C ALA A 257 -2.18 -7.73 9.75
N LEU A 258 -2.74 -8.53 8.84
CA LEU A 258 -3.07 -9.94 9.10
C LEU A 258 -1.83 -10.83 9.20
N ALA A 259 -0.78 -10.58 8.41
CA ALA A 259 0.48 -11.29 8.51
C ALA A 259 1.14 -11.04 9.88
N TRP A 260 1.19 -9.79 10.32
CA TRP A 260 1.67 -9.42 11.66
C TRP A 260 0.83 -10.05 12.78
N LEU A 261 -0.49 -10.07 12.64
CA LEU A 261 -1.37 -10.73 13.59
C LEU A 261 -1.13 -12.26 13.64
N ALA A 262 -0.89 -12.91 12.51
CA ALA A 262 -0.54 -14.33 12.46
C ALA A 262 0.82 -14.61 13.12
N ILE A 263 1.81 -13.76 12.91
CA ILE A 263 3.11 -13.83 13.60
C ILE A 263 2.93 -13.69 15.12
N PHE A 264 2.15 -12.70 15.56
CA PHE A 264 1.82 -12.51 16.97
C PHE A 264 1.13 -13.74 17.59
N PHE A 265 0.12 -14.30 16.91
CA PHE A 265 -0.53 -15.53 17.39
C PHE A 265 0.43 -16.72 17.44
N THR A 266 1.32 -16.84 16.47
CA THR A 266 2.33 -17.91 16.49
C THR A 266 3.26 -17.78 17.70
N HIS A 267 3.81 -16.59 17.97
CA HIS A 267 4.73 -16.38 19.08
C HIS A 267 4.07 -16.46 20.46
N SER A 268 2.75 -16.22 20.55
CA SER A 268 1.96 -16.37 21.78
C SER A 268 1.45 -17.81 22.01
N GLY A 269 1.89 -18.80 21.22
CA GLY A 269 1.46 -20.19 21.36
C GLY A 269 0.06 -20.48 20.81
N ASN A 270 -0.49 -19.61 19.98
CA ASN A 270 -1.79 -19.73 19.35
C ASN A 270 -1.67 -20.04 17.85
N SER A 271 -0.79 -20.98 17.48
CA SER A 271 -0.51 -21.31 16.07
C SER A 271 -1.76 -21.72 15.28
N GLY A 272 -2.78 -22.29 15.93
CA GLY A 272 -4.05 -22.64 15.29
C GLY A 272 -4.82 -21.41 14.78
N ARG A 273 -4.80 -20.30 15.53
CA ARG A 273 -5.43 -19.04 15.10
C ARG A 273 -4.63 -18.40 13.96
N ALA A 274 -3.30 -18.42 14.06
CA ALA A 274 -2.42 -17.96 12.98
C ALA A 274 -2.67 -18.76 11.70
N PHE A 275 -2.78 -20.09 11.81
CA PHE A 275 -3.03 -20.99 10.69
C PHE A 275 -4.35 -20.67 9.98
N THR A 276 -5.42 -20.37 10.72
CA THR A 276 -6.70 -19.92 10.12
C THR A 276 -6.55 -18.62 9.33
N ILE A 277 -5.80 -17.64 9.85
CA ILE A 277 -5.56 -16.37 9.16
C ILE A 277 -4.79 -16.59 7.86
N ILE A 278 -3.67 -17.32 7.92
CA ILE A 278 -2.82 -17.58 6.75
C ILE A 278 -3.59 -18.32 5.66
N ARG A 279 -4.34 -19.37 6.01
CA ARG A 279 -5.16 -20.11 5.03
C ARG A 279 -6.17 -19.22 4.33
N GLY A 280 -6.83 -18.33 5.06
CA GLY A 280 -7.81 -17.38 4.51
C GLY A 280 -7.22 -16.27 3.63
N ARG A 281 -5.88 -16.21 3.47
CA ARG A 281 -5.18 -15.18 2.68
C ARG A 281 -4.22 -15.74 1.63
N LEU A 282 -3.91 -17.04 1.69
CA LEU A 282 -2.91 -17.65 0.81
C LEU A 282 -3.21 -17.45 -0.68
N THR A 283 -4.48 -17.52 -1.09
CA THR A 283 -4.90 -17.32 -2.48
C THR A 283 -4.89 -15.86 -2.94
N ASN A 284 -4.81 -14.87 -2.04
CA ASN A 284 -4.86 -13.45 -2.45
C ASN A 284 -3.59 -13.02 -3.22
N ILE A 285 -2.50 -13.77 -3.06
CA ILE A 285 -1.21 -13.53 -3.71
C ILE A 285 -1.36 -13.53 -5.24
N VAL A 286 -2.15 -14.46 -5.78
CA VAL A 286 -2.24 -14.63 -7.25
C VAL A 286 -3.06 -13.54 -7.93
N ASP A 287 -3.85 -12.81 -7.15
CA ASP A 287 -4.63 -11.67 -7.64
C ASP A 287 -3.82 -10.34 -7.56
N THR A 288 -2.64 -10.36 -6.94
CA THR A 288 -1.78 -9.17 -6.72
C THR A 288 -0.29 -9.46 -7.04
N PRO A 289 0.07 -9.93 -8.25
CA PRO A 289 1.40 -10.47 -8.57
C PRO A 289 2.57 -9.49 -8.36
N LEU A 290 2.31 -8.18 -8.35
CA LEU A 290 3.34 -7.15 -8.16
C LEU A 290 3.46 -6.64 -6.71
N ASP A 291 2.61 -7.09 -5.78
CA ASP A 291 2.65 -6.70 -4.36
C ASP A 291 3.58 -7.61 -3.56
N VAL A 292 4.87 -7.60 -3.90
CA VAL A 292 5.82 -8.57 -3.36
C VAL A 292 6.17 -8.29 -1.90
N MET A 293 6.00 -7.07 -1.42
CA MET A 293 6.12 -6.80 0.01
C MET A 293 5.03 -7.53 0.80
N ALA A 294 3.76 -7.42 0.38
CA ALA A 294 2.67 -8.16 1.02
C ALA A 294 2.87 -9.68 0.90
N HIS A 295 3.35 -10.17 -0.26
CA HIS A 295 3.67 -11.59 -0.44
C HIS A 295 4.78 -12.04 0.50
N LYS A 296 5.87 -11.29 0.61
CA LYS A 296 7.00 -11.59 1.49
C LYS A 296 6.55 -11.67 2.94
N MET A 297 5.74 -10.71 3.39
CA MET A 297 5.17 -10.71 4.75
C MET A 297 4.28 -11.93 4.97
N LEU A 298 3.38 -12.23 4.03
CA LEU A 298 2.48 -13.38 4.12
C LEU A 298 3.24 -14.71 4.10
N PHE A 299 4.24 -14.88 3.23
CA PHE A 299 5.07 -16.09 3.20
C PHE A 299 5.94 -16.23 4.44
N SER A 300 6.49 -15.14 4.96
CA SER A 300 7.24 -15.16 6.22
C SER A 300 6.34 -15.59 7.39
N ALA A 301 5.14 -15.00 7.48
CA ALA A 301 4.15 -15.36 8.48
C ALA A 301 3.66 -16.82 8.31
N ALA A 302 3.46 -17.27 7.08
CA ALA A 302 3.11 -18.65 6.76
C ALA A 302 4.22 -19.61 7.21
N ALA A 303 5.48 -19.35 6.84
CA ALA A 303 6.62 -20.18 7.21
C ALA A 303 6.76 -20.34 8.73
N VAL A 304 6.68 -19.23 9.47
CA VAL A 304 6.72 -19.23 10.94
C VAL A 304 5.54 -20.00 11.53
N THR A 305 4.33 -19.76 11.02
CA THR A 305 3.10 -20.44 11.46
C THR A 305 3.19 -21.95 11.21
N MET A 306 3.57 -22.37 10.00
CA MET A 306 3.62 -23.78 9.62
C MET A 306 4.67 -24.54 10.43
N ARG A 307 5.85 -23.95 10.67
CA ARG A 307 6.86 -24.53 11.57
C ARG A 307 6.35 -24.69 13.00
N ALA A 308 5.63 -23.70 13.53
CA ALA A 308 5.01 -23.82 14.85
C ALA A 308 3.95 -24.93 14.89
N ARG A 309 3.12 -25.07 13.85
CA ARG A 309 2.15 -26.18 13.73
C ARG A 309 2.84 -27.55 13.78
N VAL A 310 3.95 -27.70 13.08
CA VAL A 310 4.74 -28.94 13.09
C VAL A 310 5.31 -29.21 14.48
N ALA A 311 5.93 -28.21 15.11
CA ALA A 311 6.51 -28.34 16.45
C ALA A 311 5.45 -28.69 17.53
N GLU A 312 4.21 -28.23 17.36
CA GLU A 312 3.08 -28.56 18.23
C GLU A 312 2.43 -29.92 17.92
N GLY A 313 2.95 -30.70 16.96
CA GLY A 313 2.45 -32.04 16.62
C GLY A 313 1.28 -32.05 15.65
N TYR A 314 1.06 -30.95 14.92
CA TYR A 314 -0.04 -30.82 13.97
C TYR A 314 0.41 -30.66 12.51
N GLY A 315 1.57 -31.25 12.17
CA GLY A 315 2.13 -31.21 10.81
C GLY A 315 1.20 -31.73 9.72
N ASP A 316 0.30 -32.67 10.04
CA ASP A 316 -0.66 -33.27 9.11
C ASP A 316 -1.89 -32.39 8.82
N SER A 317 -1.95 -31.17 9.37
CA SER A 317 -3.05 -30.24 9.10
C SER A 317 -3.09 -29.88 7.61
N LEU A 318 -4.16 -30.22 6.91
CA LEU A 318 -4.33 -29.94 5.48
C LEU A 318 -4.44 -28.45 5.17
N VAL A 319 -3.85 -28.05 4.06
CA VAL A 319 -3.88 -26.69 3.49
C VAL A 319 -4.37 -26.79 2.03
N PRO A 320 -5.66 -27.09 1.81
CA PRO A 320 -6.20 -27.24 0.46
C PRO A 320 -6.10 -25.95 -0.36
N GLU A 321 -6.02 -24.78 0.28
CA GLU A 321 -5.83 -23.50 -0.41
C GLU A 321 -4.49 -23.42 -1.15
N ALA A 322 -3.47 -24.16 -0.70
CA ALA A 322 -2.19 -24.24 -1.38
C ALA A 322 -2.24 -25.09 -2.66
N ASP A 323 -3.30 -25.88 -2.86
CA ASP A 323 -3.48 -26.71 -4.05
C ASP A 323 -4.00 -25.89 -5.27
N ASP A 324 -4.18 -24.57 -5.14
CA ASP A 324 -4.43 -23.70 -6.29
C ASP A 324 -3.22 -23.74 -7.24
N ALA A 325 -3.43 -24.19 -8.48
CA ALA A 325 -2.37 -24.31 -9.48
C ALA A 325 -1.64 -22.97 -9.75
N ARG A 326 -2.30 -21.83 -9.52
CA ARG A 326 -1.69 -20.50 -9.66
C ARG A 326 -0.66 -20.20 -8.57
N LEU A 327 -0.75 -20.85 -7.41
CA LEU A 327 0.21 -20.72 -6.31
C LEU A 327 1.46 -21.57 -6.47
N ALA A 328 1.44 -22.57 -7.35
CA ALA A 328 2.56 -23.51 -7.53
C ALA A 328 3.90 -22.81 -7.83
N HIS A 329 3.86 -21.71 -8.61
CA HIS A 329 5.06 -20.92 -8.90
C HIS A 329 5.64 -20.24 -7.65
N TYR A 330 4.77 -19.75 -6.76
CA TYR A 330 5.17 -19.03 -5.56
C TYR A 330 5.62 -19.97 -4.43
N LEU A 331 4.94 -21.10 -4.29
CA LEU A 331 5.21 -22.07 -3.23
C LEU A 331 6.36 -23.04 -3.59
N GLY A 332 6.72 -23.13 -4.87
CA GLY A 332 7.72 -24.10 -5.34
C GLY A 332 7.29 -25.56 -5.21
N THR A 333 5.99 -25.82 -5.04
CA THR A 333 5.41 -27.15 -4.80
C THR A 333 4.39 -27.54 -5.87
N VAL A 334 4.26 -28.85 -6.11
CA VAL A 334 3.23 -29.40 -7.01
C VAL A 334 1.88 -29.42 -6.28
N PRO A 335 0.77 -28.98 -6.91
CA PRO A 335 -0.56 -29.00 -6.30
C PRO A 335 -1.00 -30.40 -5.85
N GLY A 336 -1.57 -30.48 -4.65
CA GLY A 336 -2.26 -31.67 -4.15
C GLY A 336 -1.73 -32.16 -2.81
N GLY A 337 -2.60 -32.14 -1.80
CA GLY A 337 -2.33 -32.77 -0.51
C GLY A 337 -1.34 -31.99 0.36
N HIS A 338 -1.23 -30.69 0.17
CA HIS A 338 -0.40 -29.84 1.02
C HIS A 338 -0.84 -29.90 2.48
N THR A 339 0.13 -30.06 3.36
CA THR A 339 -0.03 -29.99 4.81
C THR A 339 0.84 -28.87 5.39
N ALA A 340 0.64 -28.56 6.66
CA ALA A 340 1.53 -27.65 7.38
C ALA A 340 2.99 -28.12 7.30
N ALA A 341 3.26 -29.43 7.38
CA ALA A 341 4.62 -29.98 7.26
C ALA A 341 5.22 -29.78 5.86
N THR A 342 4.45 -30.01 4.80
CA THR A 342 4.98 -29.83 3.43
C THR A 342 5.30 -28.36 3.15
N LEU A 343 4.45 -27.44 3.62
CA LEU A 343 4.67 -26.00 3.41
C LEU A 343 5.75 -25.43 4.34
N ALA A 344 5.96 -25.99 5.53
CA ALA A 344 7.08 -25.61 6.39
C ALA A 344 8.43 -25.92 5.73
N THR A 345 8.52 -27.04 5.00
CA THR A 345 9.74 -27.48 4.28
C THR A 345 9.98 -26.65 3.03
N ALA A 346 8.92 -26.27 2.31
CA ALA A 346 9.02 -25.42 1.11
C ALA A 346 9.48 -23.98 1.41
N ALA A 347 9.47 -23.57 2.68
CA ALA A 347 9.89 -22.25 3.14
C ALA A 347 11.34 -22.20 3.68
N GLU A 348 12.10 -23.28 3.51
CA GLU A 348 13.57 -23.36 3.73
C GLU A 348 14.32 -23.02 2.44
#